data_AF-A0A1I0QNM4-F1
#
_entry.id   AF-A0A1I0QNM4-F1
#
_cell.length_a   1.000
_cell.length_b   1.000
_cell.length_c   1.000
_cell.angle_alpha   90.00
_cell.angle_beta   90.00
_cell.angle_gamma   90.00
#
_symmetry.space_group_name_H-M   'P 1'
#
loop_
_entity.id
_entity.type
_entity.pdbx_description
1 polymer ?
#
loop_
_entity_poly.entity_id
_entity_poly.type
_entity_poly.pdbx_seq_one_letter_code
_entity_poly.pdbx_strand_id
1 'polypeptide(L)'
;MEEQSESIFSSEFDDVQPVKRRWFILPWWIRAFSWLFLLAGALAPFILIAGLFRIPVNLSLYGMKSTDPVSVAGFCLIVLFMVKGIAAYGLWAEKNWGIVMALVDGLLGVVICIVSMFIPDHSNSTQSFILNFRLDLIVLVIYLIKLYRLKDQWDKSGK
;
A
#
# COMPACT_ATOMS: atom_id res chain seq x y z
N MET A 1 4.71 -24.32 55.03
CA MET A 1 5.37 -24.72 53.76
C MET A 1 4.61 -24.05 52.64
N GLU A 2 4.81 -22.75 52.37
CA GLU A 2 4.03 -21.99 51.37
C GLU A 2 4.84 -20.87 50.68
N GLU A 3 6.17 -20.97 50.58
CA GLU A 3 7.00 -19.87 50.02
C GLU A 3 7.64 -20.17 48.64
N GLN A 4 7.42 -21.35 48.04
CA GLN A 4 8.23 -21.77 46.88
C GLN A 4 7.57 -21.60 45.50
N SER A 5 6.32 -21.12 45.40
CA SER A 5 5.62 -21.04 44.10
C SER A 5 5.66 -19.66 43.41
N GLU A 6 5.98 -18.57 44.11
CA GLU A 6 5.95 -17.22 43.51
C GLU A 6 7.22 -16.85 42.71
N SER A 7 8.37 -17.51 42.95
CA SER A 7 9.64 -17.13 42.29
C SER A 7 9.88 -17.82 40.95
N ILE A 8 9.28 -18.98 40.71
CA ILE A 8 9.45 -19.74 39.45
C ILE A 8 8.72 -19.03 38.30
N PHE A 9 7.52 -18.51 38.54
CA PHE A 9 6.73 -17.84 37.51
C PHE A 9 7.29 -16.47 37.11
N SER A 10 7.84 -15.68 38.04
CA SER A 10 8.35 -14.33 37.71
C SER A 10 9.58 -14.36 36.81
N SER A 11 10.52 -15.30 37.04
CA SER A 11 11.73 -15.42 36.22
C SER A 11 11.50 -15.92 34.78
N GLU A 12 10.41 -16.65 34.54
CA GLU A 12 10.07 -17.20 33.22
C GLU A 12 9.31 -16.19 32.33
N PHE A 13 8.64 -15.20 32.92
CA PHE A 13 7.97 -14.14 32.16
C PHE A 13 8.87 -12.92 31.86
N ASP A 14 9.97 -12.74 32.61
CA ASP A 14 10.91 -11.63 32.39
C ASP A 14 11.82 -11.83 31.15
N ASP A 15 11.92 -13.05 30.63
CA ASP A 15 12.72 -13.38 29.42
C ASP A 15 11.87 -13.45 28.13
N VAL A 16 10.58 -13.09 28.22
CA VAL A 16 9.73 -12.91 27.04
C VAL A 16 10.04 -11.54 26.43
N GLN A 17 11.13 -11.47 25.68
CA GLN A 17 11.44 -10.32 24.82
C GLN A 17 10.15 -9.94 24.06
N PRO A 18 9.64 -8.71 24.17
CA PRO A 18 8.41 -8.32 23.50
C PRO A 18 8.64 -8.56 22.01
N VAL A 19 7.82 -9.43 21.41
CA VAL A 19 7.87 -9.73 19.97
C VAL A 19 7.82 -8.41 19.23
N LYS A 20 8.99 -7.96 18.75
CA LYS A 20 9.14 -6.63 18.18
C LYS A 20 8.32 -6.60 16.90
N ARG A 21 7.16 -5.94 16.95
CA ARG A 21 6.23 -5.83 15.81
C ARG A 21 6.99 -5.42 14.55
N ARG A 22 6.87 -6.20 13.48
CA ARG A 22 7.55 -5.93 12.20
C ARG A 22 7.11 -4.59 11.61
N TRP A 23 5.90 -4.16 11.95
CA TRP A 23 5.35 -2.85 11.61
C TRP A 23 6.25 -1.68 12.02
N PHE A 24 7.05 -1.80 13.08
CA PHE A 24 7.94 -0.72 13.53
C PHE A 24 9.19 -0.54 12.65
N ILE A 25 9.58 -1.57 11.90
CA ILE A 25 10.70 -1.51 10.95
C ILE A 25 10.35 -0.59 9.78
N LEU A 26 9.05 -0.45 9.47
CA LEU A 26 8.57 0.41 8.40
C LEU A 26 8.71 1.91 8.78
N PRO A 27 9.28 2.74 7.89
CA PRO A 27 9.27 4.19 8.04
C PRO A 27 7.85 4.72 8.33
N TRP A 28 7.74 5.74 9.19
CA TRP A 28 6.44 6.31 9.58
C TRP A 28 5.59 6.72 8.39
N TRP A 29 6.22 7.28 7.34
CA TRP A 29 5.52 7.66 6.11
C TRP A 29 4.90 6.45 5.39
N ILE A 30 5.61 5.30 5.28
CA ILE A 30 5.07 4.08 4.66
C ILE A 30 3.89 3.53 5.48
N ARG A 31 3.93 3.65 6.80
CA ARG A 31 2.82 3.26 7.67
C ARG A 31 1.57 4.11 7.40
N ALA A 32 1.73 5.43 7.27
CA ALA A 32 0.63 6.33 6.95
C ALA A 32 0.00 6.01 5.58
N PHE A 33 0.82 5.81 4.53
CA PHE A 33 0.34 5.43 3.20
C PHE A 33 -0.32 4.05 3.17
N SER A 34 0.22 3.08 3.92
CA SER A 34 -0.40 1.75 4.02
C SER A 34 -1.81 1.85 4.62
N TRP A 35 -1.99 2.68 5.65
CA TRP A 35 -3.32 2.88 6.24
C TRP A 35 -4.30 3.55 5.28
N LEU A 36 -3.83 4.56 4.53
CA LEU A 36 -4.62 5.21 3.48
C LEU A 36 -5.06 4.22 2.39
N PHE A 37 -4.14 3.39 1.89
CA PHE A 37 -4.43 2.42 0.84
C PHE A 37 -5.28 1.24 1.33
N LEU A 38 -5.14 0.87 2.60
CA LEU A 38 -6.01 -0.13 3.23
C LEU A 38 -7.46 0.38 3.29
N LEU A 39 -7.67 1.63 3.72
CA LEU A 39 -8.99 2.26 3.72
C LEU A 39 -9.53 2.43 2.29
N ALA A 40 -8.72 2.95 1.37
CA ALA A 40 -9.13 3.14 -0.03
C ALA A 40 -9.48 1.82 -0.72
N GLY A 41 -8.69 0.77 -0.50
CA GLY A 41 -8.95 -0.57 -1.04
C GLY A 41 -10.18 -1.22 -0.42
N ALA A 42 -10.46 -0.97 0.87
CA ALA A 42 -11.70 -1.41 1.51
C ALA A 42 -12.93 -0.66 0.97
N LEU A 43 -12.79 0.61 0.58
CA LEU A 43 -13.84 1.42 -0.05
C LEU A 43 -14.05 1.11 -1.54
N ALA A 44 -13.04 0.58 -2.23
CA ALA A 44 -13.09 0.25 -3.65
C ALA A 44 -14.34 -0.57 -4.09
N PRO A 45 -14.76 -1.66 -3.41
CA PRO A 45 -15.99 -2.37 -3.78
C PRO A 45 -17.25 -1.52 -3.58
N PHE A 46 -17.30 -0.65 -2.57
CA PHE A 46 -18.42 0.27 -2.37
C PHE A 46 -18.50 1.32 -3.47
N ILE A 47 -17.36 1.81 -3.95
CA ILE A 47 -17.28 2.73 -5.10
C ILE A 47 -17.80 2.05 -6.37
N LEU A 48 -17.47 0.77 -6.58
CA LEU A 48 -17.99 0.00 -7.70
C LEU A 48 -19.52 -0.12 -7.64
N ILE A 49 -20.07 -0.46 -6.46
CA ILE A 49 -21.53 -0.54 -6.24
C ILE A 49 -22.18 0.83 -6.47
N ALA A 50 -21.62 1.91 -5.92
CA ALA A 50 -22.11 3.27 -6.14
C ALA A 50 -22.09 3.68 -7.62
N GLY A 51 -21.06 3.26 -8.36
CA GLY A 51 -20.99 3.43 -9.81
C GLY A 51 -22.11 2.73 -10.58
N LEU A 52 -22.58 1.58 -10.09
CA LEU A 52 -23.74 0.89 -10.68
C LEU A 52 -25.03 1.72 -10.55
N PHE A 53 -25.15 2.53 -9.50
CA PHE A 53 -26.21 3.52 -9.32
C PHE A 53 -25.96 4.84 -10.07
N ARG A 54 -24.97 4.89 -10.97
CA ARG A 54 -24.54 6.07 -11.71
C ARG A 54 -24.15 7.27 -10.84
N ILE A 55 -23.63 7.01 -9.64
CA ILE A 55 -23.05 8.07 -8.81
C ILE A 55 -21.67 8.40 -9.38
N PRO A 56 -21.41 9.65 -9.82
CA PRO A 56 -20.12 10.03 -10.36
C PRO A 56 -19.08 10.05 -9.23
N VAL A 57 -17.94 9.41 -9.46
CA VAL A 57 -16.82 9.39 -8.51
C VAL A 57 -15.55 9.69 -9.27
N ASN A 58 -14.85 10.76 -8.87
CA ASN A 58 -13.57 11.13 -9.46
C ASN A 58 -12.48 10.19 -8.94
N LEU A 59 -12.07 9.25 -9.79
CA LEU A 59 -10.95 8.35 -9.55
C LEU A 59 -9.73 8.84 -10.33
N SER A 60 -8.60 9.00 -9.65
CA SER A 60 -7.33 9.33 -10.28
C SER A 60 -6.17 8.60 -9.65
N LEU A 61 -5.39 7.88 -10.45
CA LEU A 61 -4.21 7.15 -10.00
C LEU A 61 -3.24 6.95 -11.17
N TYR A 62 -1.93 7.13 -10.94
CA TYR A 62 -0.88 6.85 -11.94
C TYR A 62 -1.10 7.53 -13.31
N GLY A 63 -1.61 8.77 -13.25
CA GLY A 63 -1.94 9.58 -14.43
C GLY A 63 -3.25 9.22 -15.12
N MET A 64 -3.88 8.09 -14.78
CA MET A 64 -5.21 7.75 -15.28
C MET A 64 -6.28 8.49 -14.47
N LYS A 65 -7.30 9.01 -15.16
CA LYS A 65 -8.46 9.67 -14.56
C LYS A 65 -9.74 9.10 -15.14
N SER A 66 -10.73 8.87 -14.29
CA SER A 66 -12.08 8.53 -14.71
C SER A 66 -13.10 9.07 -13.73
N THR A 67 -14.19 9.63 -14.25
CA THR A 67 -15.36 10.08 -13.47
C THR A 67 -16.43 9.00 -13.35
N ASP A 68 -16.34 7.97 -14.19
CA ASP A 68 -17.31 6.89 -14.29
C ASP A 68 -16.68 5.58 -13.80
N PRO A 69 -17.04 5.09 -12.59
CA PRO A 69 -16.47 3.87 -12.02
C PRO A 69 -16.71 2.61 -12.87
N VAL A 70 -17.76 2.61 -13.70
CA VAL A 70 -18.16 1.48 -14.57
C VAL A 70 -17.48 1.54 -15.95
N SER A 71 -16.81 2.64 -16.29
CA SER A 71 -15.99 2.72 -17.51
C SER A 71 -14.79 1.77 -17.44
N VAL A 72 -14.22 1.39 -18.58
CA VAL A 72 -13.01 0.52 -18.64
C VAL A 72 -11.87 1.12 -17.79
N ALA A 73 -11.65 2.44 -17.90
CA ALA A 73 -10.65 3.14 -17.10
C ALA A 73 -11.00 3.18 -15.59
N GLY A 74 -12.28 3.40 -15.25
CA GLY A 74 -12.76 3.39 -13.86
C GLY A 74 -12.63 2.02 -13.21
N PHE A 75 -12.96 0.95 -13.94
CA PHE A 75 -12.80 -0.42 -13.48
C PHE A 75 -11.33 -0.77 -13.25
N CYS A 76 -10.44 -0.44 -14.19
CA CYS A 76 -9.00 -0.58 -13.99
C CYS A 76 -8.51 0.16 -12.74
N LEU A 77 -8.95 1.41 -12.52
CA LEU A 77 -8.60 2.18 -11.33
C LEU A 77 -9.08 1.51 -10.03
N ILE A 78 -10.31 0.98 -10.00
CA ILE A 78 -10.83 0.24 -8.84
C ILE A 78 -9.97 -0.99 -8.54
N VAL A 79 -9.63 -1.77 -9.56
CA VAL A 79 -8.76 -2.94 -9.41
C VAL A 79 -7.40 -2.54 -8.86
N LEU A 80 -6.80 -1.44 -9.33
CA LEU A 80 -5.55 -0.92 -8.78
C LEU A 80 -5.67 -0.52 -7.31
N PHE A 81 -6.76 0.14 -6.92
CA PHE A 81 -7.01 0.45 -5.50
C PHE A 81 -7.19 -0.81 -4.65
N MET A 82 -7.83 -1.86 -5.18
CA MET A 82 -7.94 -3.15 -4.49
C MET A 82 -6.58 -3.82 -4.31
N VAL A 83 -5.75 -3.88 -5.37
CA VAL A 83 -4.39 -4.44 -5.29
C VAL A 83 -3.56 -3.69 -4.25
N LYS A 84 -3.68 -2.36 -4.19
CA LYS A 84 -3.06 -1.53 -3.16
C LYS A 84 -3.54 -1.86 -1.76
N GLY A 85 -4.84 -2.03 -1.58
CA GLY A 85 -5.43 -2.46 -0.31
C GLY A 85 -4.90 -3.82 0.14
N ILE A 86 -4.76 -4.77 -0.78
CA ILE A 86 -4.22 -6.11 -0.48
C ILE A 86 -2.74 -6.03 -0.08
N ALA A 87 -1.93 -5.26 -0.80
CA ALA A 87 -0.53 -5.05 -0.46
C ALA A 87 -0.37 -4.36 0.91
N ALA A 88 -1.18 -3.32 1.16
CA ALA A 88 -1.22 -2.61 2.44
C ALA A 88 -1.69 -3.51 3.60
N TYR A 89 -2.69 -4.35 3.37
CA TYR A 89 -3.11 -5.36 4.35
C TYR A 89 -1.99 -6.35 4.64
N GLY A 90 -1.27 -6.83 3.62
CA GLY A 90 -0.13 -7.72 3.82
C GLY A 90 0.98 -7.10 4.67
N LEU A 91 1.27 -5.80 4.48
CA LEU A 91 2.20 -5.04 5.31
C LEU A 91 1.67 -4.86 6.75
N TRP A 92 0.39 -4.53 6.90
CA TRP A 92 -0.25 -4.28 8.19
C TRP A 92 -0.43 -5.53 9.04
N ALA A 93 -0.79 -6.65 8.41
CA ALA A 93 -0.89 -7.97 9.03
C ALA A 93 0.47 -8.65 9.23
N GLU A 94 1.57 -7.93 9.00
CA GLU A 94 2.96 -8.37 9.18
C GLU A 94 3.30 -9.68 8.45
N LYS A 95 2.64 -9.95 7.32
CA LYS A 95 2.80 -11.20 6.59
C LYS A 95 4.12 -11.22 5.81
N ASN A 96 4.73 -12.39 5.68
CA ASN A 96 5.96 -12.59 4.89
C ASN A 96 5.76 -12.16 3.42
N TRP A 97 4.58 -12.41 2.85
CA TRP A 97 4.24 -12.04 1.48
C TRP A 97 3.87 -10.55 1.32
N GLY A 98 3.62 -9.82 2.41
CA GLY A 98 3.18 -8.43 2.37
C GLY A 98 4.22 -7.49 1.74
N ILE A 99 5.49 -7.66 2.11
CA ILE A 99 6.59 -6.87 1.53
C ILE A 99 6.80 -7.19 0.05
N VAL A 100 6.57 -8.43 -0.36
CA VAL A 100 6.67 -8.85 -1.77
C VAL A 100 5.55 -8.23 -2.59
N MET A 101 4.30 -8.26 -2.09
CA MET A 101 3.18 -7.62 -2.77
C MET A 101 3.33 -6.11 -2.86
N ALA A 102 3.85 -5.45 -1.82
CA ALA A 102 4.14 -4.02 -1.84
C ALA A 102 5.21 -3.65 -2.89
N LEU A 103 6.23 -4.51 -3.08
CA LEU A 103 7.22 -4.33 -4.14
C LEU A 103 6.61 -4.52 -5.54
N VAL A 104 5.77 -5.53 -5.72
CA VAL A 104 5.07 -5.79 -6.99
C VAL A 104 4.12 -4.65 -7.33
N ASP A 105 3.31 -4.19 -6.36
CA ASP A 105 2.41 -3.05 -6.53
C ASP A 105 3.18 -1.75 -6.87
N GLY A 106 4.30 -1.51 -6.18
CA GLY A 106 5.19 -0.39 -6.51
C GLY A 106 5.73 -0.48 -7.93
N LEU A 107 6.19 -1.65 -8.36
CA LEU A 107 6.72 -1.85 -9.71
C LEU A 107 5.62 -1.68 -10.77
N LEU A 108 4.45 -2.24 -10.52
CA LEU A 108 3.27 -2.12 -11.38
C LEU A 108 2.86 -0.65 -11.52
N GLY A 109 2.91 0.13 -10.44
CA GLY A 109 2.70 1.56 -10.50
C GLY A 109 3.73 2.31 -11.35
N VAL A 110 5.02 1.96 -11.25
CA VAL A 110 6.05 2.54 -12.13
C VAL A 110 5.75 2.22 -13.59
N VAL A 111 5.40 0.98 -13.91
CA VAL A 111 5.06 0.56 -15.28
C VAL A 111 3.84 1.33 -15.80
N ILE A 112 2.79 1.47 -15.00
CA ILE A 112 1.58 2.22 -15.40
C ILE A 112 1.91 3.69 -15.64
N CYS A 113 2.71 4.32 -14.78
CA CYS A 113 3.19 5.67 -15.02
C CYS A 113 4.04 5.78 -16.31
N ILE A 114 4.88 4.79 -16.63
CA ILE A 114 5.62 4.85 -17.89
C ILE A 114 4.65 4.71 -19.08
N VAL A 115 3.70 3.77 -19.03
CA VAL A 115 2.72 3.55 -20.10
C VAL A 115 1.83 4.77 -20.31
N SER A 116 1.31 5.39 -19.25
CA SER A 116 0.44 6.56 -19.37
C SER A 116 1.16 7.80 -19.91
N MET A 117 2.50 7.84 -19.87
CA MET A 117 3.29 8.87 -20.57
C MET A 117 3.24 8.73 -22.10
N PHE A 118 3.09 7.51 -22.61
CA PHE A 118 3.00 7.26 -24.06
C PHE A 118 1.58 7.35 -24.61
N ILE A 119 0.57 7.43 -23.75
CA ILE A 119 -0.82 7.63 -24.15
C ILE A 119 -1.08 9.15 -24.15
N PRO A 120 -1.22 9.80 -25.32
CA PRO A 120 -1.49 11.23 -25.37
C PRO A 120 -2.88 11.52 -24.79
N ASP A 121 -2.92 12.24 -23.67
CA ASP A 121 -4.16 12.76 -23.09
C ASP A 121 -4.58 14.01 -23.88
N HIS A 122 -5.70 13.93 -24.61
CA HIS A 122 -6.19 14.97 -25.53
C HIS A 122 -6.94 16.09 -24.78
N SER A 123 -6.51 16.38 -23.56
CA SER A 123 -7.16 17.23 -22.57
C SER A 123 -6.18 18.33 -22.14
N ASN A 124 -6.44 19.55 -22.61
CA ASN A 124 -5.57 20.73 -22.52
C ASN A 124 -5.33 21.24 -21.07
N SER A 125 -4.56 20.50 -20.28
CA SER A 125 -4.09 20.97 -18.96
C SER A 125 -2.66 20.46 -18.67
N THR A 126 -1.77 20.74 -19.61
CA THR A 126 -0.42 20.16 -19.75
C THR A 126 0.56 20.54 -18.63
N GLN A 127 0.42 21.69 -17.97
CA GLN A 127 1.40 22.14 -16.96
C GLN A 127 1.26 21.46 -15.59
N SER A 128 0.04 21.32 -15.05
CA SER A 128 -0.16 20.65 -13.75
C SER A 128 -0.03 19.14 -13.84
N PHE A 129 -0.29 18.53 -15.01
CA PHE A 129 -0.18 17.09 -15.19
C PHE A 129 1.28 16.63 -15.15
N ILE A 130 2.18 17.30 -15.87
CA ILE A 130 3.60 16.90 -15.98
C ILE A 130 4.34 16.98 -14.64
N LEU A 131 4.06 18.01 -13.83
CA LEU A 131 4.71 18.21 -12.53
C LEU A 131 4.23 17.21 -11.47
N ASN A 132 2.92 16.98 -11.35
CA ASN A 132 2.38 15.99 -10.41
C ASN A 132 2.82 14.57 -10.76
N PHE A 133 2.91 14.25 -12.05
CA PHE A 133 3.29 12.93 -12.53
C PHE A 133 4.76 12.58 -12.28
N ARG A 134 5.67 13.55 -12.42
CA ARG A 134 7.09 13.38 -12.07
C ARG A 134 7.28 13.15 -10.58
N LEU A 135 6.52 13.86 -9.75
CA LEU A 135 6.56 13.68 -8.30
C LEU A 135 6.04 12.29 -7.92
N ASP A 136 4.92 11.85 -8.48
CA ASP A 136 4.39 10.50 -8.25
C ASP A 136 5.42 9.40 -8.56
N LEU A 137 6.13 9.51 -9.69
CA LEU A 137 7.16 8.54 -10.08
C LEU A 137 8.38 8.59 -9.16
N ILE A 138 8.89 9.78 -8.81
CA ILE A 138 10.01 9.93 -7.88
C ILE A 138 9.65 9.34 -6.51
N VAL A 139 8.46 9.65 -6.02
CA VAL A 139 7.94 9.14 -4.75
C VAL A 139 7.81 7.61 -4.79
N LEU A 140 7.34 7.04 -5.89
CA LEU A 140 7.29 5.58 -6.09
C LEU A 140 8.67 4.93 -6.08
N VAL A 141 9.64 5.51 -6.80
CA VAL A 141 11.00 4.97 -6.86
C VAL A 141 11.67 5.00 -5.48
N ILE A 142 11.54 6.11 -4.73
CA ILE A 142 12.04 6.21 -3.35
C ILE A 142 11.40 5.15 -2.45
N TYR A 143 10.08 4.97 -2.57
CA TYR A 143 9.33 3.95 -1.85
C TYR A 143 9.85 2.53 -2.15
N LEU A 144 10.07 2.23 -3.42
CA LEU A 144 10.52 0.91 -3.90
C LEU A 144 11.94 0.58 -3.41
N ILE A 145 12.86 1.55 -3.49
CA ILE A 145 14.23 1.40 -2.96
C ILE A 145 14.19 1.16 -1.46
N LYS A 146 13.36 1.90 -0.72
CA LYS A 146 13.23 1.74 0.74
C LYS A 146 12.69 0.36 1.11
N LEU A 147 11.61 -0.09 0.47
CA LEU A 147 11.05 -1.43 0.71
C LEU A 147 12.03 -2.53 0.34
N TYR A 148 12.75 -2.39 -0.77
CA TYR A 148 13.74 -3.39 -1.18
C TYR A 148 14.85 -3.56 -0.14
N ARG A 149 15.34 -2.45 0.44
CA ARG A 149 16.33 -2.50 1.54
C ARG A 149 15.75 -3.10 2.82
N LEU A 150 14.46 -2.85 3.10
CA LEU A 150 13.76 -3.38 4.28
C LEU A 150 13.40 -4.86 4.13
N LYS A 151 13.33 -5.40 2.90
CA LYS A 151 13.01 -6.80 2.62
C LYS A 151 13.90 -7.77 3.37
N ASP A 152 15.21 -7.52 3.40
CA ASP A 152 16.17 -8.38 4.10
C ASP A 152 15.93 -8.38 5.62
N GLN A 153 15.64 -7.21 6.20
CA GLN A 153 15.32 -7.08 7.63
C GLN A 153 13.96 -7.73 7.97
N TRP A 154 12.98 -7.61 7.07
CA TRP A 154 11.65 -8.18 7.23
C TRP A 154 11.66 -9.71 7.20
N ASP A 155 12.46 -10.29 6.29
CA ASP A 155 12.59 -11.75 6.16
C ASP A 155 13.34 -12.36 7.35
N LYS A 156 14.38 -11.67 7.85
CA LYS A 156 15.12 -12.06 9.07
C LYS A 156 14.26 -11.97 10.32
N SER A 157 13.39 -10.96 10.42
CA SER A 157 12.46 -10.80 11.54
C SER A 157 11.28 -11.77 11.48
N GLY A 158 11.15 -12.54 10.41
CA GLY A 158 10.02 -13.45 10.21
C GLY A 158 10.30 -14.93 10.23
N LYS A 159 11.54 -15.29 10.56
CA LYS A 159 11.93 -16.61 11.03
C LYS A 159 11.88 -16.62 12.55
#